data_AF-A0A949GEN9-F1
#
_entry.id   AF-A0A949GEN9-F1
#
_cell.length_a   1.000
_cell.length_b   1.000
_cell.length_c   1.000
_cell.angle_alpha   90.00
_cell.angle_beta   90.00
_cell.angle_gamma   90.00
#
_symmetry.space_group_name_H-M   'P 1'
#
loop_
_entity.id
_entity.type
_entity.pdbx_description
1 polymer ?
#
loop_
_entity_poly.entity_id
_entity_poly.type
_entity_poly.pdbx_seq_one_letter_code
_entity_poly.pdbx_strand_id
1 'polypeptide(L)'
;MVEGMRRCLSALLSVLLLLGLVVPTQSYSAVKSIPSPPPKWPPSGFVAKDGVYAKIPTGEELIGVLSAKTTLASEVKLCKKYACGAVIVAAEIACQWWEIHSSVYGPISEVDTATVRYGTLKTIAKSTFSRELKTILLISKEPLISGVYISGIKLMCQRGATIIPYPSNSYAPNPVRLK
;
A
#
# COMPACT_ATOMS: atom_id res chain seq x y z
N MET A 1 6.38 12.11 52.34
CA MET A 1 5.85 11.45 51.14
C MET A 1 5.72 9.98 51.46
N VAL A 2 4.66 9.35 50.93
CA VAL A 2 4.09 8.03 51.28
C VAL A 2 3.14 8.05 52.50
N GLU A 3 2.05 7.29 52.34
CA GLU A 3 1.09 6.76 53.32
C GLU A 3 -0.30 7.43 53.49
N GLY A 4 -1.31 6.80 52.88
CA GLY A 4 -2.44 6.28 53.66
C GLY A 4 -3.63 7.20 53.95
N MET A 5 -4.51 7.44 52.97
CA MET A 5 -5.83 8.03 53.24
C MET A 5 -6.89 6.94 53.41
N ARG A 6 -7.02 6.50 54.66
CA ARG A 6 -7.97 5.48 55.13
C ARG A 6 -9.18 6.19 55.72
N ARG A 7 -10.34 5.96 55.11
CA ARG A 7 -11.69 5.83 55.69
C ARG A 7 -12.16 6.89 56.70
N CYS A 8 -13.16 7.67 56.30
CA CYS A 8 -14.31 8.09 57.13
C CYS A 8 -15.42 8.53 56.16
N LEU A 9 -16.46 7.72 55.98
CA LEU A 9 -17.78 7.96 56.60
C LEU A 9 -18.46 9.21 56.02
N SER A 10 -19.45 9.03 55.15
CA SER A 10 -20.85 9.40 55.44
C SER A 10 -21.74 9.33 54.20
N ALA A 11 -22.72 8.42 54.28
CA ALA A 11 -24.10 8.59 53.87
C ALA A 11 -24.42 9.23 52.50
N LEU A 12 -24.51 8.42 51.45
CA LEU A 12 -25.50 8.61 50.36
C LEU A 12 -25.98 7.24 49.87
N LEU A 13 -26.57 6.48 50.80
CA LEU A 13 -27.41 5.32 50.51
C LEU A 13 -28.84 5.83 50.46
N SER A 14 -29.48 5.70 49.30
CA SER A 14 -30.94 5.55 49.06
C SER A 14 -31.44 6.42 47.91
N VAL A 15 -32.41 5.85 47.18
CA VAL A 15 -33.15 6.35 46.02
C VAL A 15 -32.59 5.87 44.67
N LEU A 16 -33.47 5.20 43.91
CA LEU A 16 -33.34 4.60 42.56
C LEU A 16 -33.04 3.10 42.48
N LEU A 17 -33.80 2.31 43.25
CA LEU A 17 -34.40 1.09 42.74
C LEU A 17 -35.85 1.41 42.36
N LEU A 18 -36.32 0.82 41.23
CA LEU A 18 -37.70 0.77 40.70
C LEU A 18 -38.02 1.68 39.48
N LEU A 19 -37.32 1.49 38.36
CA LEU A 19 -37.91 1.65 37.01
C LEU A 19 -37.20 0.65 36.08
N GLY A 20 -37.75 -0.57 36.00
CA GLY A 20 -37.29 -1.60 35.08
C GLY A 20 -37.67 -1.27 33.65
N LEU A 21 -36.73 -0.74 32.88
CA LEU A 21 -36.77 -0.78 31.42
C LEU A 21 -36.18 -2.11 30.97
N VAL A 22 -37.07 -3.08 30.71
CA VAL A 22 -36.72 -4.29 29.96
C VAL A 22 -36.44 -3.85 28.53
N VAL A 23 -35.17 -3.73 28.16
CA VAL A 23 -34.77 -3.56 26.77
C VAL A 23 -34.95 -4.91 26.09
N PRO A 24 -35.79 -5.05 25.05
CA PRO A 24 -35.85 -6.30 24.31
C PRO A 24 -34.49 -6.53 23.65
N THR A 25 -33.81 -7.61 24.02
CA THR A 25 -32.63 -8.12 23.33
C THR A 25 -33.07 -8.61 21.96
N GLN A 26 -33.04 -7.70 20.98
CA GLN A 26 -33.28 -8.04 19.60
C GLN A 26 -32.11 -8.92 19.13
N SER A 27 -32.36 -10.22 19.02
CA SER A 27 -31.42 -11.18 18.43
C SER A 27 -31.27 -10.86 16.95
N TYR A 28 -30.30 -10.00 16.63
CA TYR A 28 -29.82 -9.87 15.26
C TYR A 28 -29.20 -11.22 14.89
N SER A 29 -29.97 -12.06 14.19
CA SER A 29 -29.43 -13.23 13.50
C SER A 29 -28.34 -12.74 12.58
N ALA A 30 -27.09 -13.05 12.94
CA ALA A 30 -25.94 -12.77 12.11
C ALA A 30 -26.16 -13.48 10.78
N VAL A 31 -26.51 -12.72 9.74
CA VAL A 31 -26.46 -13.20 8.37
C VAL A 31 -25.00 -13.55 8.13
N LYS A 32 -24.70 -14.86 8.16
CA LYS A 32 -23.40 -15.41 7.80
C LYS A 32 -23.14 -14.96 6.37
N SER A 33 -22.29 -13.96 6.20
CA SER A 33 -21.83 -13.57 4.87
C SER A 33 -21.23 -14.84 4.24
N ILE A 34 -21.75 -15.22 3.07
CA ILE A 34 -21.16 -16.30 2.29
C ILE A 34 -19.72 -15.85 2.02
N PRO A 35 -18.69 -16.58 2.47
CA PRO A 35 -17.32 -16.21 2.19
C PRO A 35 -17.14 -16.18 0.68
N SER A 36 -16.58 -15.08 0.15
CA SER A 36 -16.25 -15.02 -1.27
C SER A 36 -15.37 -16.23 -1.63
N PRO A 37 -15.62 -16.89 -2.76
CA PRO A 37 -14.80 -18.00 -3.19
C PRO A 37 -13.32 -17.58 -3.20
N PRO A 38 -12.40 -18.49 -2.82
CA PRO A 38 -10.99 -18.16 -2.82
C PRO A 38 -10.57 -17.70 -4.23
N PRO A 39 -9.73 -16.66 -4.32
CA PRO A 39 -9.31 -16.13 -5.61
C PRO A 39 -8.66 -17.22 -6.45
N LYS A 40 -8.99 -17.25 -7.74
CA LYS A 40 -8.42 -18.21 -8.69
C LYS A 40 -6.90 -18.01 -8.76
N TRP A 41 -6.16 -19.11 -8.59
CA TRP A 41 -4.70 -19.12 -8.53
C TRP A 41 -4.12 -20.04 -9.63
N PRO A 42 -3.05 -19.66 -10.33
CA PRO A 42 -2.35 -18.37 -10.27
C PRO A 42 -3.21 -17.20 -10.78
N PRO A 43 -2.89 -15.96 -10.38
CA PRO A 43 -3.67 -14.80 -10.78
C PRO A 43 -3.56 -14.58 -12.30
N SER A 44 -4.69 -14.42 -12.98
CA SER A 44 -4.73 -14.26 -14.44
C SER A 44 -4.16 -12.91 -14.89
N GLY A 45 -3.42 -12.91 -16.00
CA GLY A 45 -2.81 -11.70 -16.56
C GLY A 45 -1.52 -11.26 -15.83
N PHE A 46 -0.99 -12.08 -14.93
CA PHE A 46 0.30 -11.84 -14.27
C PHE A 46 1.42 -12.54 -15.03
N VAL A 47 2.57 -11.87 -15.11
CA VAL A 47 3.82 -12.51 -15.49
C VAL A 47 4.30 -13.33 -14.28
N ALA A 48 4.63 -14.59 -14.51
CA ALA A 48 5.04 -15.53 -13.47
C ALA A 48 6.50 -15.94 -13.66
N LYS A 49 7.29 -15.95 -12.58
CA LYS A 49 8.64 -16.49 -12.54
C LYS A 49 8.96 -16.98 -11.13
N ASP A 50 9.41 -18.23 -11.01
CA ASP A 50 9.88 -18.83 -9.74
C ASP A 50 8.90 -18.68 -8.57
N GLY A 51 7.59 -18.83 -8.84
CA GLY A 51 6.53 -18.67 -7.83
C GLY A 51 6.25 -17.22 -7.43
N VAL A 52 6.82 -16.24 -8.13
CA VAL A 52 6.53 -14.82 -7.98
C VAL A 52 5.70 -14.35 -9.19
N TYR A 53 4.69 -13.55 -8.92
CA TYR A 53 3.72 -13.09 -9.91
C TYR A 53 3.65 -11.56 -9.87
N ALA A 54 3.65 -10.93 -11.03
CA ALA A 54 3.45 -9.49 -11.11
C ALA A 54 2.64 -9.05 -12.32
N LYS A 55 1.91 -7.95 -12.17
CA LYS A 55 1.17 -7.28 -13.22
C LYS A 55 1.33 -5.77 -13.11
N ILE A 56 1.56 -5.11 -14.23
CA ILE A 56 1.43 -3.66 -14.30
C ILE A 56 -0.07 -3.38 -14.52
N PRO A 57 -0.75 -2.66 -13.61
CA PRO A 57 -2.16 -2.36 -13.78
C PRO A 57 -2.38 -1.48 -15.02
N THR A 58 -3.52 -1.66 -15.66
CA THR A 58 -3.99 -0.72 -16.69
C THR A 58 -4.30 0.65 -16.08
N GLY A 59 -4.50 1.68 -16.89
CA GLY A 59 -4.88 3.01 -16.38
C GLY A 59 -6.16 2.97 -15.52
N GLU A 60 -7.17 2.22 -15.96
CA GLU A 60 -8.42 2.04 -15.23
C GLU A 60 -8.23 1.30 -13.90
N GLU A 61 -7.46 0.19 -13.92
CA GLU A 61 -7.12 -0.56 -12.71
C GLU A 61 -6.33 0.31 -11.72
N LEU A 62 -5.39 1.13 -12.24
CA LEU A 62 -4.58 2.03 -11.43
C LEU A 62 -5.45 3.10 -10.76
N ILE A 63 -6.38 3.71 -11.49
CA ILE A 63 -7.34 4.66 -10.92
C ILE A 63 -8.17 3.99 -9.82
N GLY A 64 -8.65 2.77 -10.05
CA GLY A 64 -9.37 1.99 -9.04
C GLY A 64 -8.54 1.72 -7.78
N VAL A 65 -7.27 1.32 -7.95
CA VAL A 65 -6.31 1.12 -6.85
C VAL A 65 -6.11 2.41 -6.04
N LEU A 66 -5.87 3.53 -6.72
CA LEU A 66 -5.62 4.82 -6.08
C LEU A 66 -6.86 5.31 -5.32
N SER A 67 -8.07 5.06 -5.83
CA SER A 67 -9.34 5.40 -5.19
C SER A 67 -9.67 4.52 -3.97
N ALA A 68 -9.33 3.23 -4.00
CA ALA A 68 -9.68 2.27 -2.96
C ALA A 68 -8.75 2.29 -1.73
N LYS A 69 -7.55 2.87 -1.83
CA LYS A 69 -6.53 2.81 -0.77
C LYS A 69 -6.56 4.06 0.12
N THR A 70 -7.15 3.94 1.31
CA THR A 70 -7.23 5.03 2.31
C THR A 70 -5.90 5.29 3.04
N THR A 71 -5.06 4.26 3.27
CA THR A 71 -3.72 4.39 3.85
C THR A 71 -2.69 5.04 2.92
N LEU A 72 -3.01 5.09 1.62
CA LEU A 72 -2.22 5.76 0.58
C LEU A 72 -2.56 7.24 0.44
N ALA A 73 -3.39 7.85 1.29
CA ALA A 73 -3.74 9.27 1.10
C ALA A 73 -2.50 10.19 0.98
N SER A 74 -1.40 9.89 1.67
CA SER A 74 -0.12 10.60 1.52
C SER A 74 0.62 10.24 0.22
N GLU A 75 0.70 8.95 -0.14
CA GLU A 75 1.34 8.48 -1.37
C GLU A 75 0.61 8.93 -2.64
N VAL A 76 -0.74 8.88 -2.64
CA VAL A 76 -1.60 9.41 -3.70
C VAL A 76 -1.41 10.92 -3.84
N LYS A 77 -1.24 11.67 -2.74
CA LYS A 77 -0.89 13.09 -2.81
C LYS A 77 0.47 13.30 -3.48
N LEU A 78 1.46 12.44 -3.21
CA LEU A 78 2.74 12.49 -3.92
C LEU A 78 2.55 12.18 -5.40
N CYS A 79 1.71 11.22 -5.78
CA CYS A 79 1.41 10.90 -7.17
C CYS A 79 0.58 11.95 -7.92
N LYS A 80 0.00 12.93 -7.21
CA LYS A 80 -0.54 14.15 -7.84
C LYS A 80 0.53 15.19 -8.15
N LYS A 81 1.71 15.08 -7.52
CA LYS A 81 2.84 16.02 -7.66
C LYS A 81 3.96 15.44 -8.53
N TYR A 82 4.21 14.15 -8.41
CA TYR A 82 5.32 13.45 -9.03
C TYR A 82 4.83 12.31 -9.93
N ALA A 83 5.63 11.99 -10.95
CA ALA A 83 5.37 10.85 -11.81
C ALA A 83 5.40 9.55 -10.99
N CYS A 84 4.33 8.77 -11.11
CA CYS A 84 4.14 7.51 -10.41
C CYS A 84 3.83 6.37 -11.37
N GLY A 85 4.07 5.15 -10.90
CA GLY A 85 3.57 3.91 -11.48
C GLY A 85 3.06 3.01 -10.37
N ALA A 86 2.61 1.82 -10.74
CA ALA A 86 2.26 0.79 -9.78
C ALA A 86 2.58 -0.59 -10.33
N VAL A 87 2.75 -1.54 -9.41
CA VAL A 87 2.81 -2.96 -9.73
C VAL A 87 1.95 -3.71 -8.74
N ILE A 88 1.15 -4.65 -9.23
CA ILE A 88 0.44 -5.61 -8.41
C ILE A 88 1.32 -6.85 -8.33
N VAL A 89 1.65 -7.26 -7.11
CA VAL A 89 2.53 -8.40 -6.84
C VAL A 89 1.80 -9.47 -6.04
N ALA A 90 2.20 -10.71 -6.24
CA ALA A 90 1.84 -11.85 -5.40
C ALA A 90 2.96 -12.89 -5.42
N ALA A 91 2.96 -13.80 -4.46
CA ALA A 91 3.90 -14.91 -4.40
C ALA A 91 3.21 -16.19 -3.91
N GLU A 92 3.65 -17.33 -4.45
CA GLU A 92 3.19 -18.67 -4.04
C GLU A 92 3.43 -18.90 -2.55
N ILE A 93 4.60 -18.48 -2.07
CA ILE A 93 5.01 -18.52 -0.67
C ILE A 93 5.09 -17.08 -0.17
N ALA A 94 4.83 -16.87 1.12
CA ALA A 94 4.90 -15.54 1.73
C ALA A 94 6.22 -14.83 1.40
N CYS A 95 6.09 -13.55 1.03
CA CYS A 95 7.23 -12.70 0.74
C CYS A 95 7.54 -11.84 1.96
N GLN A 96 8.78 -11.88 2.45
CA GLN A 96 9.11 -11.11 3.65
C GLN A 96 9.21 -9.62 3.36
N TRP A 97 9.61 -9.26 2.14
CA TRP A 97 9.50 -7.91 1.61
C TRP A 97 9.79 -7.85 0.12
N TRP A 98 9.37 -6.75 -0.49
CA TRP A 98 9.52 -6.52 -1.91
C TRP A 98 10.59 -5.48 -2.17
N GLU A 99 11.50 -5.81 -3.07
CA GLU A 99 12.45 -4.88 -3.66
C GLU A 99 12.14 -4.72 -5.14
N ILE A 100 11.92 -3.48 -5.57
CA ILE A 100 11.56 -3.17 -6.95
C ILE A 100 12.53 -2.12 -7.47
N HIS A 101 13.19 -2.43 -8.57
CA HIS A 101 14.04 -1.50 -9.31
C HIS A 101 13.29 -1.11 -10.59
N SER A 102 13.30 0.17 -10.91
CA SER A 102 12.65 0.71 -12.11
C SER A 102 13.39 1.95 -12.60
N SER A 103 12.98 2.46 -13.75
CA SER A 103 13.54 3.66 -14.36
C SER A 103 12.42 4.61 -14.74
N VAL A 104 12.69 5.91 -14.57
CA VAL A 104 11.80 6.98 -15.00
C VAL A 104 12.30 7.47 -16.35
N TYR A 105 11.39 7.54 -17.32
CA TYR A 105 11.64 8.04 -18.66
C TYR A 105 10.74 9.24 -18.93
N GLY A 106 11.19 10.12 -19.82
CA GLY A 106 10.41 11.27 -20.27
C GLY A 106 10.95 11.80 -21.60
N PRO A 107 10.26 12.76 -22.23
CA PRO A 107 10.70 13.35 -23.49
C PRO A 107 12.00 14.15 -23.29
N ILE A 108 12.80 14.33 -24.35
CA ILE A 108 14.01 15.18 -24.30
C ILE A 108 13.62 16.64 -24.03
N SER A 109 12.56 17.11 -24.69
CA SER A 109 12.00 18.46 -24.51
C SER A 109 10.51 18.46 -24.87
N GLU A 110 9.85 19.62 -24.78
CA GLU A 110 8.46 19.75 -25.23
C GLU A 110 8.28 19.57 -26.75
N VAL A 111 9.35 19.81 -27.52
CA VAL A 111 9.36 19.71 -28.99
C VAL A 111 9.88 18.35 -29.45
N ASP A 112 10.90 17.82 -28.77
CA ASP A 112 11.47 16.51 -29.05
C ASP A 112 10.89 15.45 -28.12
N THR A 113 9.94 14.68 -28.65
CA THR A 113 9.23 13.63 -27.93
C THR A 113 10.01 12.33 -27.79
N ALA A 114 11.24 12.26 -28.31
CA ALA A 114 12.09 11.09 -28.09
C ALA A 114 12.32 10.89 -26.59
N THR A 115 12.20 9.65 -26.12
CA THR A 115 12.25 9.35 -24.68
C THR A 115 13.66 9.09 -24.21
N VAL A 116 14.08 9.76 -23.15
CA VAL A 116 15.35 9.53 -22.45
C VAL A 116 15.11 9.17 -20.99
N ARG A 117 16.08 8.49 -20.37
CA ARG A 117 16.01 8.13 -18.96
C ARG A 117 16.26 9.34 -18.08
N TYR A 118 15.25 9.77 -17.33
CA TYR A 118 15.33 10.83 -16.34
C TYR A 118 16.01 10.37 -15.05
N GLY A 119 15.86 9.11 -14.67
CA GLY A 119 16.52 8.57 -13.49
C GLY A 119 16.15 7.13 -13.18
N THR A 120 16.59 6.66 -12.02
CA THR A 120 16.31 5.31 -11.50
C THR A 120 15.56 5.37 -10.19
N LEU A 121 14.67 4.42 -9.97
CA LEU A 121 13.84 4.34 -8.77
C LEU A 121 14.00 2.96 -8.12
N LYS A 122 14.30 2.96 -6.83
CA LYS A 122 14.27 1.78 -5.96
C LYS A 122 13.12 1.92 -4.97
N THR A 123 12.20 0.95 -4.99
CA THR A 123 11.04 0.90 -4.10
C THR A 123 11.13 -0.33 -3.20
N ILE A 124 10.97 -0.11 -1.90
CA ILE A 124 10.98 -1.15 -0.87
C ILE A 124 9.61 -1.18 -0.20
N ALA A 125 8.94 -2.33 -0.22
CA ALA A 125 7.59 -2.48 0.31
C ALA A 125 7.45 -3.65 1.29
N LYS A 126 6.49 -3.52 2.21
CA LYS A 126 6.21 -4.49 3.27
C LYS A 126 5.91 -5.89 2.72
N SER A 127 6.05 -6.90 3.56
CA SER A 127 5.68 -8.30 3.31
C SER A 127 4.28 -8.51 2.69
N THR A 128 4.11 -9.68 2.10
CA THR A 128 2.83 -10.27 1.68
C THR A 128 2.73 -11.70 2.18
N PHE A 129 1.53 -12.13 2.56
CA PHE A 129 1.23 -13.53 2.82
C PHE A 129 1.28 -14.35 1.52
N SER A 130 1.28 -15.68 1.67
CA SER A 130 1.16 -16.61 0.55
C SER A 130 -0.15 -16.32 -0.20
N ARG A 131 -0.05 -16.20 -1.53
CA ARG A 131 -1.16 -15.94 -2.45
C ARG A 131 -1.95 -14.65 -2.17
N GLU A 132 -1.33 -13.69 -1.47
CA GLU A 132 -1.88 -12.35 -1.28
C GLU A 132 -1.52 -11.44 -2.45
N LEU A 133 -2.52 -10.77 -3.03
CA LEU A 133 -2.32 -9.70 -4.00
C LEU A 133 -2.07 -8.38 -3.29
N LYS A 134 -0.99 -7.70 -3.66
CA LYS A 134 -0.65 -6.39 -3.10
C LYS A 134 -0.26 -5.42 -4.20
N THR A 135 -0.89 -4.25 -4.19
CA THR A 135 -0.46 -3.15 -5.04
C THR A 135 0.61 -2.32 -4.34
N ILE A 136 1.72 -2.07 -5.03
CA ILE A 136 2.83 -1.23 -4.59
C ILE A 136 2.93 -0.04 -5.53
N LEU A 137 2.92 1.17 -4.98
CA LEU A 137 3.15 2.39 -5.74
C LEU A 137 4.65 2.64 -5.92
N LEU A 138 5.03 2.98 -7.13
CA LEU A 138 6.37 3.39 -7.53
C LEU A 138 6.35 4.91 -7.64
N ILE A 139 6.91 5.61 -6.66
CA ILE A 139 6.80 7.06 -6.56
C ILE A 139 8.17 7.67 -6.85
N SER A 140 8.28 8.36 -7.98
CA SER A 140 9.50 9.12 -8.29
C SER A 140 9.52 10.47 -7.54
N LYS A 141 10.60 11.23 -7.72
CA LYS A 141 10.62 12.67 -7.40
C LYS A 141 10.64 13.54 -8.66
N GLU A 142 10.36 12.97 -9.83
CA GLU A 142 10.22 13.75 -11.05
C GLU A 142 8.84 14.38 -11.10
N PRO A 143 8.72 15.66 -11.50
CA PRO A 143 7.42 16.32 -11.65
C PRO A 143 6.47 15.52 -12.54
N LEU A 144 5.19 15.54 -12.19
CA LEU A 144 4.15 14.95 -13.02
C LEU A 144 3.90 15.85 -14.24
N ILE A 145 4.63 15.60 -15.33
CA ILE A 145 4.45 16.24 -16.63
C ILE A 145 4.06 15.19 -17.68
N SER A 146 3.44 15.63 -18.78
CA SER A 146 3.04 14.74 -19.87
C SER A 146 4.25 14.01 -20.46
N GLY A 147 4.08 12.73 -20.80
CA GLY A 147 5.12 11.90 -21.40
C GLY A 147 6.14 11.31 -20.41
N VAL A 148 6.08 11.64 -19.11
CA VAL A 148 6.91 10.97 -18.09
C VAL A 148 6.24 9.70 -17.59
N TYR A 149 6.98 8.59 -17.60
CA TYR A 149 6.48 7.28 -17.19
C TYR A 149 7.55 6.43 -16.50
N ILE A 150 7.11 5.41 -15.77
CA ILE A 150 7.98 4.43 -15.11
C ILE A 150 7.99 3.14 -15.92
N SER A 151 9.18 2.61 -16.19
CA SER A 151 9.38 1.35 -16.93
C SER A 151 10.63 0.61 -16.44
N GLY A 152 10.99 -0.49 -17.11
CA GLY A 152 12.15 -1.32 -16.75
C GLY A 152 12.02 -1.96 -15.36
N ILE A 153 10.79 -2.34 -14.99
CA ILE A 153 10.46 -2.85 -13.65
C ILE A 153 11.09 -4.24 -13.47
N LYS A 154 11.98 -4.35 -12.48
CA LYS A 154 12.54 -5.59 -11.97
C LYS A 154 12.13 -5.74 -10.52
N LEU A 155 11.43 -6.82 -10.20
CA LEU A 155 10.92 -7.08 -8.86
C LEU A 155 11.57 -8.32 -8.26
N MET A 156 11.81 -8.26 -6.97
CA MET A 156 12.44 -9.31 -6.20
C MET A 156 11.64 -9.53 -4.93
N CYS A 157 11.26 -10.79 -4.72
CA CYS A 157 10.74 -11.22 -3.44
C CYS A 157 11.91 -11.62 -2.53
N GLN A 158 12.09 -10.88 -1.45
CA GLN A 158 13.23 -11.05 -0.57
C GLN A 158 12.92 -12.00 0.58
N ARG A 159 13.93 -12.77 0.96
CA ARG A 159 13.95 -13.66 2.13
C ARG A 159 14.95 -13.10 3.14
N GLY A 160 14.63 -13.17 4.42
CA GLY A 160 15.37 -12.56 5.52
C GLY A 160 14.76 -11.24 6.02
N ALA A 161 15.15 -10.87 7.25
CA ALA A 161 14.78 -9.60 7.85
C ALA A 161 15.35 -8.43 7.03
N THR A 162 14.62 -7.31 6.99
CA THR A 162 15.15 -6.06 6.48
C THR A 162 15.73 -5.22 7.59
N ILE A 163 16.59 -4.28 7.23
CA ILE A 163 17.00 -3.15 8.08
C ILE A 163 16.40 -1.82 7.61
N ILE A 164 15.65 -1.81 6.49
CA ILE A 164 15.14 -0.60 5.86
C ILE A 164 13.68 -0.36 6.29
N PRO A 165 13.31 0.85 6.74
CA PRO A 165 11.93 1.18 7.07
C PRO A 165 11.03 1.15 5.81
N TYR A 166 9.79 0.70 5.98
CA TYR A 166 8.80 0.58 4.91
C TYR A 166 7.65 1.59 5.05
N PRO A 167 7.00 1.98 3.94
CA PRO A 167 7.48 1.89 2.56
C PRO A 167 8.57 2.93 2.28
N SER A 168 9.49 2.64 1.37
CA SER A 168 10.54 3.58 0.97
C SER A 168 10.66 3.64 -0.54
N ASN A 169 10.60 4.86 -1.09
CA ASN A 169 10.83 5.16 -2.49
C ASN A 169 12.09 6.04 -2.61
N SER A 170 13.13 5.51 -3.26
CA SER A 170 14.42 6.18 -3.45
C SER A 170 14.64 6.49 -4.92
N TYR A 171 14.55 7.77 -5.28
CA TYR A 171 14.77 8.25 -6.64
C TYR A 171 16.17 8.85 -6.78
N ALA A 172 16.89 8.44 -7.81
CA ALA A 172 18.18 9.00 -8.20
C ALA A 172 18.06 9.58 -9.63
N PRO A 173 18.14 10.92 -9.80
CA PRO A 173 18.12 11.54 -11.11
C PRO A 173 19.35 11.14 -11.92
N ASN A 174 19.20 11.07 -13.23
CA ASN A 174 20.29 10.81 -14.16
C ASN A 174 21.23 12.02 -14.20
N PRO A 175 22.51 11.88 -13.81
CA PRO A 175 23.45 13.01 -13.74
C PRO A 175 23.62 13.76 -15.05
N VAL A 176 23.40 13.10 -16.20
CA VAL A 176 23.53 13.72 -17.53
C VAL A 176 22.49 14.83 -17.75
N ARG A 177 21.34 14.79 -17.07
CA ARG A 177 20.26 15.78 -17.18
C ARG A 177 20.45 16.99 -16.25
N LEU A 178 21.37 16.89 -15.28
CA LEU A 178 21.63 17.95 -14.29
C LEU A 178 22.75 18.92 -14.74
N LYS A 179 23.31 18.72 -15.92
CA LYS A 179 24.31 19.59 -16.56
C LYS A 179 23.63 20.44 -17.61
#